data_AF-A0A2V9U6U7-F1
#
_entry.id   AF-A0A2V9U6U7-F1
#
_cell.length_a   1.000
_cell.length_b   1.000
_cell.length_c   1.000
_cell.angle_alpha   90.00
_cell.angle_beta   90.00
_cell.angle_gamma   90.00
#
_symmetry.space_group_name_H-M   'P 1'
#
loop_
_entity.id
_entity.type
_entity.pdbx_description
1 polymer ?
#
loop_
_entity_poly.entity_id
_entity_poly.type
_entity_poly.pdbx_seq_one_letter_code
_entity_poly.pdbx_strand_id
1 'polypeptide(L)'
;TYFDLWMTRLVGFLPDLSECVVCGRTLNGSRAYFHALADGLMCPEDKRLASSEISSESRGLAAQMFRAPVESFSAAGWPKSKGSDLRKFLLQILERHIEQKLVTAGMLEKIS
;
A
#
# COMPACT_ATOMS: atom_id res chain seq x y z
N THR A 1 -3.81 -6.93 4.75
CA THR A 1 -3.54 -5.47 4.77
C THR A 1 -2.86 -5.02 6.05
N TYR A 2 -3.47 -5.14 7.24
CA TYR A 2 -2.84 -4.69 8.51
C TYR A 2 -1.47 -5.36 8.73
N PHE A 3 -1.43 -6.69 8.66
CA PHE A 3 -0.20 -7.45 8.81
C PHE A 3 0.85 -7.08 7.74
N ASP A 4 0.46 -7.03 6.47
CA ASP A 4 1.37 -6.69 5.37
C ASP A 4 1.99 -5.29 5.53
N LEU A 5 1.21 -4.33 6.03
CA LEU A 5 1.65 -2.97 6.29
C LEU A 5 2.71 -2.93 7.40
N TRP A 6 2.45 -3.62 8.51
CA TRP A 6 3.40 -3.70 9.61
C TRP A 6 4.65 -4.48 9.24
N MET A 7 4.51 -5.60 8.52
CA MET A 7 5.63 -6.39 8.04
C MET A 7 6.57 -5.57 7.14
N THR A 8 6.02 -4.90 6.12
CA THR A 8 6.83 -4.05 5.22
C THR A 8 7.50 -2.89 5.97
N ARG A 9 6.84 -2.31 6.99
CA ARG A 9 7.45 -1.29 7.84
C ARG A 9 8.58 -1.83 8.72
N LEU A 10 8.35 -2.96 9.39
CA LEU A 10 9.31 -3.54 10.34
C LEU A 10 10.57 -4.07 9.66
N VAL A 11 10.44 -4.60 8.44
CA VAL A 11 11.58 -5.07 7.63
C VAL A 11 12.30 -3.90 6.93
N GLY A 12 11.73 -2.69 6.95
CA GLY A 12 12.33 -1.50 6.35
C GLY A 12 12.07 -1.32 4.84
N PHE A 13 11.08 -2.01 4.28
CA PHE A 13 10.73 -1.95 2.85
C PHE A 13 9.64 -0.93 2.54
N LEU A 14 8.92 -0.44 3.55
CA LEU A 14 7.83 0.50 3.34
C LEU A 14 8.37 1.91 3.02
N PRO A 15 8.07 2.48 1.85
CA PRO A 15 8.46 3.84 1.50
C PRO A 15 7.53 4.87 2.18
N ASP A 16 7.87 6.16 2.05
CA ASP A 16 7.00 7.24 2.50
C ASP A 16 5.66 7.22 1.75
N LEU A 17 4.54 7.35 2.48
CA LEU A 17 3.17 7.35 1.93
C LEU A 17 2.58 8.76 1.80
N SER A 18 3.30 9.77 2.27
CA SER A 18 2.87 11.16 2.34
C SER A 18 3.56 12.06 1.33
N GLU A 19 4.66 11.62 0.72
CA GLU A 19 5.45 12.44 -0.22
C GLU A 19 5.75 11.70 -1.53
N CYS A 20 5.88 12.47 -2.62
CA CYS A 20 6.34 11.95 -3.89
C CYS A 20 7.83 11.61 -3.81
N VAL A 21 8.20 10.38 -4.18
CA VAL A 21 9.60 9.91 -4.21
C VAL A 21 10.47 10.63 -5.24
N VAL A 22 9.87 11.33 -6.21
CA VAL A 22 10.58 12.03 -7.28
C VAL A 22 10.76 13.51 -6.96
N CYS A 23 9.67 14.24 -6.69
CA CYS A 23 9.72 15.70 -6.47
C CYS A 23 9.55 16.14 -5.01
N GLY A 24 9.32 15.24 -4.06
CA GLY A 24 9.09 15.56 -2.65
C GLY A 24 7.74 16.24 -2.34
N ARG A 25 6.87 16.43 -3.34
CA ARG A 25 5.55 17.04 -3.11
C ARG A 25 4.72 16.20 -2.14
N THR A 26 4.12 16.86 -1.15
CA THR A 26 3.12 16.23 -0.27
C THR A 26 1.93 15.71 -1.06
N LEU A 27 1.57 14.45 -0.82
CA LEU A 27 0.50 13.73 -1.47
C LEU A 27 -0.83 13.82 -0.69
N ASN A 28 -0.86 14.36 0.54
CA ASN A 28 -2.06 14.40 1.39
C ASN A 28 -3.30 14.93 0.64
N GLY A 29 -4.37 14.14 0.65
CA GLY A 29 -5.64 14.45 -0.04
C GLY A 29 -5.64 14.27 -1.57
N SER A 30 -4.46 14.12 -2.19
CA SER A 30 -4.32 13.89 -3.64
C SER A 30 -4.22 12.41 -4.00
N ARG A 31 -4.48 12.08 -5.28
CA ARG A 31 -4.18 10.75 -5.84
C ARG A 31 -2.67 10.53 -5.82
N ALA A 32 -2.27 9.32 -5.45
CA ALA A 32 -0.88 8.90 -5.46
C ALA A 32 -0.74 7.64 -6.32
N TYR A 33 0.44 7.44 -6.89
CA TYR A 33 0.69 6.38 -7.86
C TYR A 33 1.90 5.54 -7.47
N PHE A 34 1.82 4.23 -7.66
CA PHE A 34 2.93 3.31 -7.46
C PHE A 34 3.19 2.49 -8.72
N HIS A 35 4.43 2.04 -8.87
CA HIS A 35 4.86 1.21 -9.98
C HIS A 35 5.81 0.13 -9.47
N ALA A 36 5.77 -1.07 -10.08
CA ALA A 36 6.61 -2.21 -9.70
C ALA A 36 8.14 -1.96 -9.80
N LEU A 37 8.56 -0.83 -10.38
CA LEU A 37 9.96 -0.45 -10.62
C LEU A 37 10.33 0.87 -9.92
N ALA A 38 9.48 1.35 -9.00
CA ALA A 38 9.69 2.59 -8.26
C ALA A 38 9.62 2.30 -6.76
N ASP A 39 10.52 2.92 -5.99
CA ASP A 39 10.68 2.72 -4.53
C ASP A 39 9.84 3.70 -3.71
N GLY A 40 8.62 3.98 -4.15
CA GLY A 40 7.76 4.93 -3.47
C GLY A 40 6.51 5.31 -4.25
N LEU A 41 5.77 6.25 -3.65
CA LEU A 41 4.61 6.86 -4.27
C LEU A 41 5.04 8.04 -5.14
N MET A 42 4.29 8.29 -6.20
CA MET A 42 4.50 9.36 -7.18
C MET A 42 3.24 10.23 -7.26
N CYS A 43 3.42 11.53 -7.47
CA CYS A 43 2.32 12.43 -7.81
C CYS A 43 1.82 12.17 -9.25
N PRO A 44 0.67 12.74 -9.65
CA PRO A 44 0.16 12.59 -11.02
C PRO A 44 1.15 13.00 -12.11
N GLU A 45 2.01 13.96 -11.84
CA GLU A 45 2.99 14.51 -12.78
C GLU A 45 4.21 13.61 -12.96
N ASP A 46 4.63 12.92 -11.90
CA ASP A 46 5.83 12.05 -11.90
C ASP A 46 5.49 10.57 -12.13
N LYS A 47 4.20 10.23 -12.27
CA LYS A 47 3.77 8.83 -12.42
C LYS A 47 4.32 8.23 -13.71
N ARG A 48 4.71 6.96 -13.64
CA ARG A 48 5.12 6.18 -14.81
C ARG A 48 3.90 5.70 -15.60
N LEU A 49 4.12 5.38 -16.88
CA LEU A 49 3.15 4.62 -17.66
C LEU A 49 2.82 3.31 -16.92
N ALA A 50 1.55 2.90 -16.96
CA ALA A 50 1.05 1.71 -16.24
C ALA A 50 1.20 1.72 -14.70
N SER A 51 1.37 2.90 -14.08
CA SER A 51 1.30 3.01 -12.62
C SER A 51 -0.11 2.67 -12.10
N SER A 52 -0.18 2.00 -10.95
CA SER A 52 -1.42 1.79 -10.21
C SER A 52 -1.66 2.93 -9.23
N GLU A 53 -2.93 3.25 -8.96
CA GLU A 53 -3.32 4.29 -8.01
C GLU A 53 -3.42 3.71 -6.59
N ILE A 54 -3.01 4.51 -5.60
CA ILE A 54 -3.39 4.36 -4.20
C ILE A 54 -4.17 5.59 -3.76
N SER A 55 -5.38 5.35 -3.28
CA SER A 55 -6.33 6.36 -2.84
C SER A 55 -5.87 7.10 -1.57
N SER A 56 -6.39 8.30 -1.35
CA SER A 56 -6.12 9.05 -0.13
C SER A 56 -6.74 8.37 1.09
N GLU A 57 -7.89 7.71 0.92
CA GLU A 57 -8.57 6.93 1.95
C GLU A 57 -7.71 5.77 2.43
N SER A 58 -7.06 5.05 1.52
CA SER A 58 -6.17 3.95 1.86
C SER A 58 -4.88 4.39 2.54
N ARG A 59 -4.33 5.55 2.17
CA ARG A 59 -3.19 6.14 2.89
C ARG A 59 -3.59 6.63 4.28
N GLY A 60 -4.80 7.19 4.42
CA GLY A 60 -5.41 7.50 5.71
C GLY A 60 -5.60 6.25 6.58
N LEU A 61 -6.04 5.14 5.96
CA LEU A 61 -6.17 3.85 6.65
C LEU A 61 -4.82 3.35 7.16
N ALA A 62 -3.76 3.42 6.34
CA ALA A 62 -2.40 3.06 6.79
C ALA A 62 -1.94 3.92 7.97
N ALA A 63 -2.20 5.24 7.92
CA ALA A 63 -1.89 6.15 9.02
C ALA A 63 -2.63 5.78 10.32
N GLN A 64 -3.89 5.33 10.23
CA GLN A 64 -4.64 4.82 11.39
C GLN A 64 -4.04 3.52 11.93
N MET A 65 -3.69 2.58 11.05
CA MET A 65 -3.10 1.29 11.44
C MET A 65 -1.77 1.43 12.18
N PHE A 66 -0.98 2.48 11.90
CA PHE A 66 0.25 2.76 12.65
C PHE A 66 0.02 3.29 14.07
N ARG A 67 -1.21 3.71 14.40
CA ARG A 67 -1.56 4.36 15.68
C ARG A 67 -2.56 3.57 16.50
N ALA A 68 -2.99 2.41 16.01
CA ALA A 68 -3.99 1.59 16.68
C ALA A 68 -3.67 0.09 16.54
N PRO A 69 -3.95 -0.70 17.59
CA PRO A 69 -3.80 -2.15 17.55
C PRO A 69 -4.85 -2.78 16.62
N VAL A 70 -4.63 -4.02 16.17
CA VAL A 70 -5.49 -4.68 15.17
C VAL A 70 -6.93 -4.84 15.65
N GLU A 71 -7.13 -5.00 16.96
CA GLU A 71 -8.42 -5.14 17.62
C GLU A 71 -9.30 -3.91 17.40
N SER A 72 -8.73 -2.71 17.25
CA SER A 72 -9.48 -1.48 16.94
C SER A 72 -10.15 -1.51 15.56
N PHE A 73 -9.79 -2.45 14.70
CA PHE A 73 -10.33 -2.60 13.35
C PHE A 73 -11.33 -3.76 13.21
N SER A 74 -11.60 -4.49 14.30
CA SER A 74 -12.47 -5.67 14.33
C SER A 74 -13.97 -5.36 14.41
N ALA A 75 -14.34 -4.20 14.95
CA ALA A 75 -15.72 -3.87 15.28
C ALA A 75 -16.62 -3.59 14.07
N ALA A 76 -16.02 -3.20 12.93
CA ALA A 76 -16.74 -2.99 11.67
C ALA A 76 -16.36 -4.10 10.69
N GLY A 77 -17.34 -4.64 9.95
CA GLY A 77 -17.07 -5.60 8.88
C GLY A 77 -15.96 -5.09 7.94
N TRP A 78 -15.11 -6.00 7.48
CA TRP A 78 -13.97 -5.68 6.62
C TRP A 78 -14.23 -6.11 5.17
N PRO A 79 -14.96 -5.31 4.36
CA PRO A 79 -15.22 -5.69 2.98
C PRO A 79 -13.91 -5.75 2.19
N LYS A 80 -13.83 -6.65 1.19
CA LYS A 80 -12.63 -6.82 0.34
C LYS A 80 -12.10 -5.53 -0.26
N SER A 81 -13.02 -4.63 -0.62
CA SER A 81 -12.76 -3.33 -1.22
C SER A 81 -12.01 -2.38 -0.28
N LYS A 82 -12.13 -2.54 1.03
CA LYS A 82 -11.45 -1.70 2.01
C LYS A 82 -9.95 -1.95 1.98
N GLY A 83 -9.20 -0.92 1.57
CA GLY A 83 -7.74 -0.98 1.45
C GLY A 83 -7.24 -1.96 0.39
N SER A 84 -7.98 -2.18 -0.70
CA SER A 84 -7.61 -3.11 -1.77
C SER A 84 -6.38 -2.64 -2.57
N ASP A 85 -6.33 -1.36 -2.90
CA ASP A 85 -5.18 -0.68 -3.52
C ASP A 85 -3.94 -0.66 -2.62
N LEU A 86 -4.10 -0.39 -1.31
CA LEU A 86 -3.05 -0.51 -0.32
C LEU A 86 -2.53 -1.94 -0.24
N ARG A 87 -3.42 -2.93 -0.21
CA ARG A 87 -3.05 -4.36 -0.22
C ARG A 87 -2.23 -4.70 -1.47
N LYS A 88 -2.67 -4.27 -2.65
CA LYS A 88 -1.96 -4.47 -3.91
C LYS A 88 -0.57 -3.84 -3.88
N PHE A 89 -0.46 -2.60 -3.38
CA PHE A 89 0.81 -1.90 -3.22
C PHE A 89 1.78 -2.65 -2.29
N LEU A 90 1.32 -3.08 -1.12
CA LEU A 90 2.13 -3.81 -0.14
C LEU A 90 2.61 -5.16 -0.69
N LEU A 91 1.74 -5.90 -1.37
CA LEU A 91 2.12 -7.15 -2.04
C LEU A 91 3.19 -6.91 -3.11
N GLN A 92 3.05 -5.86 -3.92
CA GLN A 92 4.07 -5.52 -4.92
C GLN A 92 5.42 -5.15 -4.29
N ILE A 93 5.42 -4.43 -3.16
CA ILE A 93 6.65 -4.16 -2.40
C ILE A 93 7.29 -5.47 -1.96
N LEU A 94 6.53 -6.37 -1.34
CA LEU A 94 7.03 -7.66 -0.85
C LEU A 94 7.61 -8.48 -2.00
N GLU A 95 6.83 -8.69 -3.07
CA GLU A 95 7.23 -9.47 -4.24
C GLU A 95 8.50 -8.92 -4.91
N ARG A 96 8.67 -7.60 -4.93
CA ARG A 96 9.87 -6.96 -5.46
C ARG A 96 11.09 -7.25 -4.58
N HIS A 97 10.96 -7.12 -3.26
CA HIS A 97 12.09 -7.30 -2.35
C HIS A 97 12.49 -8.77 -2.14
N ILE A 98 11.55 -9.71 -2.30
CA ILE A 98 11.85 -11.15 -2.28
C ILE A 98 12.20 -11.70 -3.66
N GLU A 99 12.14 -10.87 -4.71
CA GLU A 99 12.37 -11.26 -6.11
C GLU A 99 11.51 -12.45 -6.59
N GLN A 100 10.33 -12.63 -5.99
CA GLN A 100 9.46 -13.77 -6.22
C GLN A 100 7.97 -13.39 -6.09
N LYS A 101 7.12 -14.07 -6.85
CA LYS A 101 5.66 -13.94 -6.73
C LYS A 101 5.11 -14.70 -5.53
N LEU A 102 4.19 -14.08 -4.80
CA LEU A 102 3.50 -14.69 -3.67
C LEU A 102 2.30 -15.51 -4.16
N VAL A 103 2.52 -16.79 -4.44
CA VAL A 103 1.49 -17.71 -4.96
C VAL A 103 0.27 -17.80 -4.02
N THR A 104 0.50 -17.79 -2.70
CA THR A 104 -0.57 -17.85 -1.69
C THR A 104 -1.46 -16.61 -1.70
N ALA A 105 -0.93 -15.42 -2.06
CA ALA A 105 -1.72 -14.21 -2.17
C ALA A 105 -2.79 -14.35 -3.27
N GLY A 106 -2.41 -14.86 -4.43
CA GLY A 106 -3.33 -15.12 -5.54
C GLY A 106 -4.36 -16.23 -5.24
N MET A 107 -4.04 -17.19 -4.37
CA MET A 107 -5.01 -18.19 -3.90
C MET A 107 -6.04 -17.56 -2.95
N LEU A 108 -5.59 -16.76 -1.98
CA LEU A 108 -6.44 -16.07 -1.01
C LEU A 108 -7.42 -15.10 -1.68
N GLU A 109 -7.03 -14.42 -2.75
CA GLU A 109 -7.93 -13.52 -3.48
C GLU A 109 -9.16 -14.24 -4.07
N LYS A 110 -9.00 -15.50 -4.50
CA LYS A 110 -10.07 -16.31 -5.11
C LYS A 110 -11.14 -16.79 -4.13
N ILE A 111 -10.77 -16.97 -2.86
CA ILE A 111 -11.63 -17.58 -1.83
C ILE A 111 -12.11 -16.62 -0.75
N SER A 112 -11.52 -15.43 -0.68
CA SER A 112 -11.93 -14.40 0.29
C SER A 112 -13.30 -13.83 -0.01
#